data_AF-A0A3M1S2P6-F1
#
_entry.id   AF-A0A3M1S2P6-F1
#
_cell.length_a   1.000
_cell.length_b   1.000
_cell.length_c   1.000
_cell.angle_alpha   90.00
_cell.angle_beta   90.00
_cell.angle_gamma   90.00
#
_symmetry.space_group_name_H-M   'P 1'
#
loop_
_entity.id
_entity.type
_entity.pdbx_description
1 polymer ?
#
loop_
_entity_poly.entity_id
_entity_poly.type
_entity_poly.pdbx_seq_one_letter_code
_entity_poly.pdbx_strand_id
1 'polypeptide(L)' 'MRAKYYTRFLLRSADEGFADEYSGVVELNTAVNQVLDPAEIEELLAKNFEMEAENVELLNWSRLH' A
#
# COMPACT_ATOMS: atom_id res chain seq x y z
N MET A 1 -0.48 -8.74 18.56
CA MET A 1 0.23 -9.42 17.44
C MET A 1 0.36 -8.41 16.32
N ARG A 2 1.45 -8.41 15.56
CA ARG A 2 1.57 -7.59 14.36
C ARG A 2 1.18 -8.44 13.16
N ALA A 3 0.40 -7.91 12.25
CA ALA A 3 0.00 -8.62 11.05
C ALA A 3 0.92 -8.24 9.89
N LYS A 4 1.45 -9.26 9.21
CA LYS A 4 2.27 -9.08 8.01
C LYS A 4 1.41 -9.25 6.78
N TYR A 5 1.61 -8.38 5.80
CA TYR A 5 0.90 -8.42 4.54
C TYR A 5 1.90 -8.36 3.40
N TYR A 6 1.75 -9.23 2.42
CA TYR A 6 2.35 -9.02 1.12
C TYR A 6 1.53 -7.94 0.40
N THR A 7 2.23 -6.94 -0.11
CA THR A 7 1.65 -5.85 -0.88
C THR A 7 2.37 -5.69 -2.21
N ARG A 8 1.61 -5.33 -3.25
CA ARG A 8 2.13 -4.88 -4.54
C ARG A 8 1.32 -3.68 -4.97
N PHE A 9 1.99 -2.60 -5.36
CA PHE A 9 1.35 -1.34 -5.73
C PHE A 9 2.19 -0.58 -6.75
N LEU A 10 1.56 0.34 -7.46
CA LEU A 10 2.20 1.30 -8.37
C LEU A 10 2.25 2.67 -7.72
N LEU A 11 3.37 3.36 -7.89
CA LEU A 11 3.49 4.79 -7.64
C LEU A 11 3.53 5.53 -8.98
N ARG A 12 2.51 6.32 -9.26
CA ARG A 12 2.41 7.15 -10.46
C ARG A 12 3.09 8.48 -10.18
N SER A 13 4.12 8.81 -10.98
CA SER A 13 4.72 10.14 -10.91
C SER A 13 3.91 11.14 -11.73
N ALA A 14 4.02 12.42 -11.37
CA ALA A 14 3.37 13.51 -12.11
C ALA A 14 3.90 13.67 -13.54
N ASP A 15 5.09 13.14 -13.85
CA ASP A 15 5.60 13.01 -15.21
C ASP A 15 4.86 11.89 -15.96
N GLU A 16 3.98 12.30 -16.86
CA GLU A 16 3.12 11.44 -17.67
C GLU A 16 3.92 10.33 -18.38
N GLY A 17 3.82 9.11 -17.87
CA GLY A 17 4.30 7.90 -18.57
C GLY A 17 5.12 6.92 -17.73
N PHE A 18 5.53 7.29 -16.52
CA PHE A 18 6.30 6.39 -15.65
C PHE A 18 5.54 6.08 -14.36
N ALA A 19 5.32 4.80 -14.13
CA ALA A 19 4.83 4.27 -12.86
C ALA A 19 5.87 3.27 -12.34
N ASP A 20 6.33 3.49 -11.11
CA ASP A 20 7.24 2.58 -10.45
C ASP A 20 6.43 1.50 -9.74
N GLU A 21 6.74 0.24 -10.02
CA GLU A 21 6.10 -0.89 -9.36
C GLU A 21 6.89 -1.36 -8.15
N TYR A 22 6.21 -1.41 -7.02
CA TYR A 22 6.78 -1.88 -5.76
C TYR A 22 6.06 -3.15 -5.31
N SER A 23 6.84 -4.09 -4.76
CA SER A 23 6.30 -5.26 -4.08
C SER A 23 7.12 -5.59 -2.85
N GLY A 24 6.47 -6.09 -1.81
CA GLY A 24 7.15 -6.36 -0.55
C GLY A 24 6.23 -6.81 0.56
N VAL A 25 6.79 -6.91 1.76
CA VAL A 25 6.05 -7.25 2.98
C VAL A 25 5.97 -6.03 3.88
N VAL A 26 4.76 -5.64 4.25
CA VAL A 26 4.50 -4.57 5.22
C VAL A 26 3.98 -5.15 6.51
N GLU A 27 4.30 -4.48 7.62
CA GLU A 27 3.85 -4.84 8.95
C GLU A 27 2.93 -3.75 9.49
N LEU A 28 1.68 -4.12 9.80
CA LEU A 28 0.73 -3.21 10.41
C LEU A 28 0.83 -3.27 11.93
N ASN A 29 1.05 -2.09 12.53
CA ASN A 29 1.03 -1.91 13.99
C ASN A 29 -0.39 -1.80 14.57
N THR A 30 -1.42 -1.62 13.73
CA THR A 30 -2.84 -1.59 14.13
C THR A 30 -3.39 -3.00 14.38
N ALA A 31 -4.46 -3.08 15.17
CA ALA A 31 -5.11 -4.32 15.55
C ALA A 31 -5.41 -5.22 14.33
N VAL A 32 -4.91 -6.46 14.43
CA VAL A 32 -4.86 -7.54 13.43
C VAL A 32 -6.22 -7.97 12.84
N ASN A 33 -7.33 -7.41 13.34
CA ASN A 33 -8.69 -7.82 12.99
C ASN A 33 -9.45 -6.76 12.18
N GLN A 34 -8.82 -5.65 11.80
CA GLN A 34 -9.45 -4.71 10.89
C GLN A 34 -9.16 -5.14 9.44
N VAL A 35 -10.21 -5.46 8.70
CA VAL A 35 -10.14 -5.55 7.24
C VAL A 35 -10.01 -4.10 6.78
N LEU A 36 -8.85 -3.75 6.22
CA LEU A 36 -8.65 -2.43 5.62
C LEU A 36 -9.22 -2.46 4.22
N ASP A 37 -9.95 -1.41 3.87
CA ASP A 37 -10.38 -1.20 2.50
C ASP A 37 -9.17 -0.80 1.62
N PRO A 38 -9.18 -1.10 0.31
CA PRO A 38 -8.09 -0.73 -0.61
C PRO A 38 -7.70 0.74 -0.52
N ALA A 39 -8.68 1.65 -0.40
CA ALA A 39 -8.44 3.08 -0.28
C ALA A 39 -7.68 3.46 1.01
N GLU A 40 -7.98 2.81 2.14
CA GLU A 40 -7.24 3.05 3.39
C GLU A 40 -5.78 2.56 3.26
N ILE A 41 -5.56 1.46 2.53
CA ILE A 41 -4.20 0.95 2.27
C ILE A 41 -3.44 1.91 1.36
N GLU A 42 -4.07 2.44 0.31
CA GLU A 42 -3.48 3.44 -0.59
C GLU A 42 -3.11 4.72 0.17
N GLU A 43 -3.98 5.23 1.04
CA GLU A 43 -3.68 6.38 1.91
C GLU A 43 -2.49 6.11 2.85
N LEU A 44 -2.43 4.92 3.45
CA LEU A 44 -1.32 4.54 4.32
C LEU A 44 0.00 4.42 3.54
N LEU A 45 -0.04 3.87 2.33
CA LEU A 45 1.13 3.79 1.46
C LEU A 45 1.56 5.20 1.03
N ALA A 46 0.64 6.01 0.52
CA ALA A 46 0.90 7.38 0.07
C ALA A 46 1.56 8.23 1.16
N LYS A 47 1.08 8.13 2.41
CA LYS A 47 1.68 8.79 3.56
C LYS A 47 3.12 8.34 3.85
N ASN A 48 3.45 7.07 3.65
CA ASN A 48 4.83 6.58 3.83
C ASN A 48 5.78 7.07 2.72
N PHE A 49 5.26 7.36 1.53
CA PHE A 49 6.03 7.88 0.40
C PHE A 49 5.92 9.41 0.23
N GLU A 50 5.30 10.10 1.18
CA GLU A 50 5.09 11.56 1.17
C GLU A 50 4.40 12.07 -0.11
N MET A 51 3.37 11.34 -0.57
CA MET A 51 2.59 11.67 -1.78
C MET A 51 1.08 11.57 -1.56
N GLU A 52 0.32 12.01 -2.55
CA GLU A 52 -1.15 11.91 -2.57
C GLU A 52 -1.62 10.49 -2.88
N ALA A 53 -2.73 10.07 -2.27
CA ALA A 53 -3.30 8.72 -2.44
C ALA A 53 -3.73 8.44 -3.88
N GLU A 54 -4.14 9.46 -4.65
CA GLU A 54 -4.47 9.32 -6.08
C GLU A 54 -3.29 8.87 -6.95
N ASN A 55 -2.05 9.02 -6.45
CA ASN A 55 -0.83 8.58 -7.12
C ASN A 55 -0.42 7.16 -6.73
N VAL A 56 -1.17 6.50 -5.85
CA VAL A 56 -0.93 5.12 -5.42
C VAL A 56 -2.05 4.23 -5.94
N GLU A 57 -1.67 3.13 -6.58
CA GLU A 57 -2.63 2.13 -7.02
C GLU A 57 -2.29 0.77 -6.43
N LEU A 58 -3.18 0.24 -5.60
CA LEU A 58 -3.00 -1.06 -4.98
C LEU A 58 -3.32 -2.19 -5.96
N LEU A 59 -2.32 -3.02 -6.28
CA LEU A 59 -2.47 -4.16 -7.17
C LEU A 59 -2.76 -5.46 -6.41
N ASN A 60 -2.16 -5.63 -5.24
CA ASN A 60 -2.34 -6.83 -4.41
C ASN A 60 -2.17 -6.51 -2.93
N TRP A 61 -3.07 -7.06 -2.12
CA TRP A 61 -2.98 -7.07 -0.67
C TRP A 61 -3.36 -8.44 -0.13
N SER A 62 -2.41 -9.13 0.49
CA SER A 62 -2.61 -10.49 0.97
C SER A 62 -1.98 -10.65 2.35
N ARG A 63 -2.77 -11.14 3.32
CA ARG A 63 -2.27 -11.43 4.67
C ARG A 63 -1.31 -12.62 4.64
N LEU A 64 -0.18 -12.50 5.30
CA LEU A 64 0.77 -13.59 5.53
C LEU A 64 0.44 -14.27 6.86
N HIS A 65 0.39 -15.60 6.85
CA HIS A 65 0.04 -16.44 8.00
C HIS A 65 1.22 -16.71 8.92
#